data_AF-A0A378VJ96-F1
#
_entry.id   AF-A0A378VJ96-F1
#
_cell.length_a   1.000
_cell.length_b   1.000
_cell.length_c   1.000
_cell.angle_alpha   90.00
_cell.angle_beta   90.00
_cell.angle_gamma   90.00
#
_symmetry.space_group_name_H-M   'P 1'
#
loop_
_entity.id
_entity.type
_entity.pdbx_description
1 polymer ?
#
loop_
_entity_poly.entity_id
_entity_poly.type
_entity_poly.pdbx_seq_one_letter_code
_entity_poly.pdbx_strand_id
1 'polypeptide(L)'
;MKTSTVVFGGFFITDNGERIQIPVLENPDIREINRFFSVSNFEKKAGVLVFRIIPEPEFGNTELTVYFEKGYYLPMIQTILEGGDIEVKNLKTENYSGKAREILGDSYPIEHTSKNISAIQNIISEFIRQKQTPAPMV
;
A
#
# COMPACT_ATOMS: atom_id res chain seq x y z
N MET A 1 -11.66 21.86 10.58
CA MET A 1 -11.22 20.88 9.57
C MET A 1 -11.80 19.53 9.95
N LYS A 2 -12.43 18.79 9.02
CA LYS A 2 -12.76 17.37 9.30
C LYS A 2 -11.43 16.63 9.47
N THR A 3 -11.21 16.02 10.62
CA THR A 3 -10.01 15.21 10.88
C THR A 3 -10.04 14.02 9.93
N SER A 4 -9.07 13.95 9.00
CA SER A 4 -8.93 12.79 8.12
C SER A 4 -8.47 11.58 8.92
N THR A 5 -8.88 10.39 8.47
CA THR A 5 -8.47 9.10 9.02
C THR A 5 -7.82 8.24 7.94
N VAL A 6 -6.90 7.36 8.32
CA VAL A 6 -6.42 6.30 7.43
C VAL A 6 -7.32 5.11 7.67
N VAL A 7 -7.91 4.57 6.61
CA VAL A 7 -8.69 3.33 6.66
C VAL A 7 -7.88 2.24 5.99
N PHE A 8 -7.59 1.18 6.73
CA PHE A 8 -6.95 -0.04 6.23
C PHE A 8 -8.01 -1.09 5.89
N GLY A 9 -7.80 -1.78 4.79
CA GLY A 9 -8.59 -2.94 4.39
C GLY A 9 -7.95 -3.67 3.21
N GLY A 10 -8.79 -4.38 2.45
CA GLY A 10 -8.37 -5.14 1.28
C GLY A 10 -8.99 -6.53 1.25
N PHE A 11 -8.36 -7.45 0.54
CA PHE A 11 -8.81 -8.84 0.44
C PHE A 11 -7.68 -9.80 0.10
N PHE A 12 -7.80 -11.04 0.54
CA PHE A 12 -7.02 -12.17 0.05
C PHE A 12 -7.72 -12.80 -1.17
N ILE A 13 -6.94 -13.41 -2.05
CA ILE A 13 -7.41 -14.25 -3.16
C ILE A 13 -6.98 -15.68 -2.86
N THR A 14 -7.93 -16.62 -2.88
CA THR A 14 -7.64 -18.05 -2.71
C THR A 14 -7.17 -18.67 -4.02
N ASP A 15 -6.60 -19.88 -3.96
CA ASP A 15 -6.18 -20.61 -5.17
C ASP A 15 -7.36 -20.91 -6.13
N ASN A 16 -8.60 -20.92 -5.61
CA ASN A 16 -9.82 -21.09 -6.39
C ASN A 16 -10.39 -19.76 -6.92
N GLY A 17 -9.71 -18.64 -6.67
CA GLY A 17 -10.12 -17.29 -7.11
C GLY A 17 -11.13 -16.58 -6.19
N GLU A 18 -11.49 -17.16 -5.03
CA GLU A 18 -12.40 -16.51 -4.09
C GLU A 18 -11.72 -15.32 -3.41
N ARG A 19 -12.49 -14.24 -3.18
CA ARG A 19 -12.01 -13.04 -2.48
C ARG A 19 -12.49 -13.04 -1.04
N ILE A 20 -11.55 -13.05 -0.10
CA ILE A 20 -11.82 -13.03 1.34
C ILE A 20 -11.46 -11.64 1.87
N GLN A 21 -12.46 -10.89 2.33
CA GLN A 21 -12.26 -9.54 2.84
C GLN A 21 -11.38 -9.50 4.09
N ILE A 22 -10.44 -8.56 4.12
CA ILE A 22 -9.66 -8.23 5.31
C ILE A 22 -10.52 -7.30 6.20
N PRO A 23 -10.62 -7.55 7.52
CA PRO A 23 -11.33 -6.67 8.43
C PRO A 23 -10.84 -5.23 8.31
N VAL A 24 -11.79 -4.30 8.22
CA VAL A 24 -11.49 -2.87 8.10
C VAL A 24 -10.98 -2.35 9.45
N LEU A 25 -9.87 -1.59 9.42
CA LEU A 25 -9.35 -0.88 10.59
C LEU A 25 -9.32 0.62 10.30
N GLU A 26 -9.96 1.39 11.17
CA GLU A 26 -9.88 2.85 11.15
C GLU A 26 -8.70 3.32 12.01
N ASN A 27 -7.90 4.24 11.47
CA ASN A 27 -6.71 4.81 12.08
C ASN A 27 -5.76 3.74 12.66
N PRO A 28 -5.30 2.77 11.84
CA PRO A 28 -4.51 1.64 12.32
C PRO A 28 -3.18 2.12 12.93
N ASP A 29 -2.82 1.56 14.08
CA ASP A 29 -1.49 1.74 14.65
C ASP A 29 -0.47 0.77 14.02
N ILE A 30 0.82 1.12 14.10
CA ILE A 30 1.90 0.32 13.50
C ILE A 30 1.96 -1.10 14.10
N ARG A 31 1.58 -1.28 15.37
CA ARG A 31 1.60 -2.59 16.04
C ARG A 31 0.48 -3.48 15.53
N GLU A 32 -0.70 -2.93 15.26
CA GLU A 32 -1.83 -3.64 14.65
C GLU A 32 -1.46 -4.15 13.26
N ILE A 33 -0.84 -3.30 12.44
CA ILE A 33 -0.34 -3.68 11.12
C ILE A 33 0.74 -4.77 11.23
N ASN A 34 1.72 -4.61 12.12
CA ASN A 34 2.77 -5.61 12.30
C ASN A 34 2.22 -6.96 12.79
N ARG A 35 1.22 -6.93 13.69
CA ARG A 35 0.52 -8.14 14.13
C ARG A 35 -0.24 -8.79 12.98
N PHE A 36 -0.91 -8.00 12.13
CA PHE A 36 -1.59 -8.53 10.95
C PHE A 36 -0.62 -9.24 10.00
N PHE A 37 0.55 -8.68 9.74
CA PHE A 37 1.58 -9.34 8.93
C PHE A 37 2.11 -10.64 9.57
N SER A 38 2.33 -10.66 10.90
CA SER A 38 2.92 -11.81 11.58
C SER A 38 2.04 -13.06 11.64
N VAL A 39 0.71 -12.89 11.64
CA VAL A 39 -0.25 -14.01 11.73
C VAL A 39 -0.78 -14.49 10.37
N SER A 40 -0.50 -13.76 9.29
CA SER A 40 -1.16 -13.96 8.00
C SER A 40 -0.41 -14.85 7.01
N ASN A 41 0.84 -15.22 7.29
CA ASN A 41 1.69 -16.04 6.40
C ASN A 41 1.71 -15.53 4.95
N PHE A 42 1.99 -14.23 4.78
CA PHE A 42 1.92 -13.51 3.50
C PHE A 42 2.70 -14.13 2.34
N GLU A 43 3.81 -14.82 2.63
CA GLU A 43 4.63 -15.49 1.62
C GLU A 43 3.88 -16.57 0.82
N LYS A 44 2.76 -17.08 1.33
CA LYS A 44 1.94 -18.11 0.70
C LYS A 44 0.60 -17.59 0.17
N LYS A 45 0.33 -16.29 0.28
CA LYS A 45 -0.97 -15.71 -0.05
C LYS A 45 -0.89 -14.80 -1.27
N ALA A 46 -2.06 -14.50 -1.82
CA ALA A 46 -2.26 -13.48 -2.83
C ALA A 46 -3.36 -12.51 -2.40
N GLY A 47 -3.35 -11.28 -2.89
CA GLY A 47 -4.39 -10.29 -2.59
C GLY A 47 -3.93 -8.84 -2.70
N VAL A 48 -4.73 -7.97 -2.09
CA VAL A 48 -4.56 -6.52 -2.11
C VAL A 48 -4.70 -5.97 -0.69
N LEU A 49 -3.76 -5.13 -0.28
CA LEU A 49 -3.88 -4.29 0.91
C LEU A 49 -4.14 -2.86 0.47
N VAL A 50 -5.04 -2.15 1.14
CA VAL A 50 -5.38 -0.76 0.83
C VAL A 50 -5.33 0.07 2.11
N PHE A 51 -4.61 1.19 2.07
CA PHE A 51 -4.57 2.21 3.11
C PHE A 51 -5.01 3.53 2.48
N ARG A 52 -6.23 3.99 2.78
CA ARG A 52 -6.80 5.18 2.15
C ARG A 52 -7.04 6.28 3.16
N ILE A 53 -6.70 7.52 2.81
CA ILE A 53 -7.03 8.71 3.60
C ILE A 53 -8.47 9.12 3.30
N ILE A 54 -9.30 9.21 4.34
CA ILE A 54 -10.72 9.56 4.25
C ILE A 54 -11.05 10.72 5.22
N PRO A 55 -11.66 11.83 4.74
CA PRO A 55 -11.90 12.14 3.34
C PRO A 55 -10.58 12.29 2.57
N GLU A 56 -10.64 12.10 1.26
CA GLU A 56 -9.49 12.29 0.37
C GLU A 56 -8.98 13.73 0.52
N PRO A 57 -7.66 13.93 0.68
CA PRO A 57 -7.08 15.26 0.79
C PRO A 57 -7.11 15.99 -0.55
N GLU A 58 -7.02 17.32 -0.50
CA GLU A 58 -6.90 18.16 -1.70
C GLU A 58 -5.52 18.02 -2.38
N PHE A 59 -4.47 17.82 -1.59
CA PHE A 59 -3.09 17.64 -2.03
C PHE A 59 -2.37 16.57 -1.20
N GLY A 60 -1.37 15.93 -1.80
CA GLY A 60 -0.54 14.92 -1.15
C GLY A 60 -1.04 13.49 -1.36
N ASN A 61 -0.50 12.56 -0.57
CA ASN A 61 -0.82 11.13 -0.70
C ASN A 61 -2.29 10.86 -0.35
N THR A 62 -2.97 10.04 -1.16
CA THR A 62 -4.39 9.70 -0.99
C THR A 62 -4.58 8.24 -0.61
N GLU A 63 -3.83 7.34 -1.25
CA GLU A 63 -3.94 5.90 -1.07
C GLU A 63 -2.58 5.23 -1.21
N LEU A 64 -2.30 4.24 -0.35
CA LEU A 64 -1.26 3.24 -0.54
C LEU A 64 -1.93 1.89 -0.80
N THR A 65 -1.66 1.33 -1.97
CA THR A 65 -2.13 0.00 -2.37
C THR A 65 -0.94 -0.94 -2.50
N VAL A 66 -1.04 -2.13 -1.92
CA VAL A 66 -0.02 -3.17 -2.01
C VAL A 66 -0.66 -4.42 -2.61
N TYR A 67 -0.33 -4.69 -3.88
CA TYR A 67 -0.60 -5.99 -4.45
C TYR A 67 0.43 -6.98 -3.95
N PHE A 68 0.00 -8.20 -3.62
CA PHE A 68 0.92 -9.23 -3.19
C PHE A 68 0.52 -10.59 -3.76
N GLU A 69 1.53 -11.37 -4.09
CA GLU A 69 1.37 -12.74 -4.57
C GLU A 69 2.60 -13.58 -4.23
N LYS A 70 2.42 -14.64 -3.44
CA LYS A 70 3.43 -15.68 -3.17
C LYS A 70 4.80 -15.09 -2.75
N GLY A 71 4.77 -14.10 -1.85
CA GLY A 71 5.96 -13.43 -1.31
C GLY A 71 6.56 -12.34 -2.18
N TYR A 72 5.90 -11.96 -3.29
CA TYR A 72 6.19 -10.74 -4.04
C TYR A 72 5.19 -9.66 -3.65
N TYR A 73 5.69 -8.44 -3.49
CA TYR A 73 4.93 -7.28 -3.04
C TYR A 73 5.16 -6.11 -3.99
N LEU A 74 4.09 -5.44 -4.39
CA LEU A 74 4.10 -4.30 -5.30
C LEU A 74 3.36 -3.13 -4.63
N PRO A 75 4.09 -2.22 -3.94
CA PRO A 75 3.51 -1.04 -3.33
C PRO A 75 3.36 0.10 -4.35
N MET A 76 2.20 0.74 -4.34
CA MET A 76 1.84 1.91 -5.15
C MET A 76 1.22 2.98 -4.27
N ILE A 77 1.72 4.21 -4.35
CA ILE A 77 1.15 5.37 -3.65
C ILE A 77 0.52 6.30 -4.68
N GLN A 78 -0.79 6.53 -4.56
CA GLN A 78 -1.48 7.59 -5.28
C GLN A 78 -1.28 8.92 -4.55
N THR A 79 -1.00 9.98 -5.30
CA THR A 79 -0.76 11.33 -4.76
C THR A 79 -1.43 12.37 -5.66
N ILE A 80 -1.93 13.45 -5.06
CA ILE A 80 -2.42 14.63 -5.78
C ILE A 80 -1.33 15.71 -5.67
N LEU A 81 -0.82 16.17 -6.80
CA LEU A 81 0.16 17.25 -6.86
C LEU A 81 -0.49 18.62 -6.62
N GLU A 82 0.32 19.65 -6.34
CA GLU A 82 -0.15 21.03 -6.14
C GLU A 82 -0.95 21.60 -7.33
N GLY A 83 -0.71 21.09 -8.54
CA GLY A 83 -1.48 21.44 -9.74
C GLY A 83 -2.84 20.73 -9.86
N GLY A 84 -3.17 19.81 -8.95
CA GLY A 84 -4.36 18.95 -8.99
C GLY A 84 -4.19 17.65 -9.78
N ASP A 85 -3.04 17.46 -10.45
CA ASP A 85 -2.74 16.23 -11.20
C ASP A 85 -2.58 15.03 -10.25
N ILE A 86 -3.08 13.87 -10.68
CA ILE A 86 -2.94 12.61 -9.96
C ILE A 86 -1.75 11.84 -10.51
N GLU A 87 -0.83 11.47 -9.62
CA GLU A 87 0.33 10.63 -9.93
C GLU A 87 0.35 9.35 -9.11
N VAL A 88 1.06 8.34 -9.63
CA VAL A 88 1.35 7.08 -8.94
C VAL A 88 2.85 6.96 -8.72
N LYS A 89 3.25 6.83 -7.46
CA LYS A 89 4.62 6.57 -7.02
C LYS A 89 4.81 5.08 -6.77
N ASN A 90 5.82 4.50 -7.41
CA ASN A 90 6.28 3.12 -7.21
C ASN A 90 7.60 3.11 -6.43
N LEU A 91 8.18 1.92 -6.19
CA LEU A 91 9.55 1.83 -5.67
C LEU A 91 10.52 2.61 -6.56
N LYS A 92 11.44 3.36 -5.93
CA LYS A 92 12.43 4.16 -6.65
C LYS A 92 13.30 3.24 -7.53
N THR A 93 13.36 3.55 -8.81
CA THR A 93 14.13 2.79 -9.80
C THR A 93 15.01 3.76 -10.58
N GLU A 94 16.32 3.50 -10.61
CA GLU A 94 17.27 4.30 -11.40
C GLU A 94 17.29 3.88 -12.87
N ASN A 95 17.22 2.56 -13.11
CA ASN A 95 17.26 1.97 -14.45
C ASN A 95 16.26 0.81 -14.53
N TYR A 96 15.58 0.70 -15.67
CA TYR A 96 14.70 -0.42 -15.96
C TYR A 96 15.44 -1.48 -16.77
N SER A 97 15.41 -2.73 -16.29
CA SER A 97 16.01 -3.87 -16.98
C SER A 97 15.19 -4.36 -18.18
N GLY A 98 13.95 -3.87 -18.34
CA GLY A 98 12.98 -4.36 -19.31
C GLY A 98 12.34 -5.71 -18.94
N LYS A 99 12.70 -6.28 -17.77
CA LYS A 99 12.09 -7.51 -17.27
C LYS A 99 10.79 -7.20 -16.54
N ALA A 100 9.82 -8.09 -16.68
CA ALA A 100 8.55 -8.00 -16.00
C ALA A 100 8.22 -9.27 -15.20
N ARG A 101 7.28 -9.13 -14.28
CA ARG A 101 6.70 -10.20 -13.47
C ARG A 101 5.19 -10.03 -13.44
N GLU A 102 4.51 -11.15 -13.51
CA GLU A 102 3.07 -11.20 -13.28
C GLU A 102 2.76 -11.12 -11.78
N ILE A 103 1.86 -10.22 -11.40
CA ILE A 103 1.25 -10.13 -10.07
C ILE A 103 -0.26 -10.01 -10.28
N LEU A 104 -1.01 -10.99 -9.79
CA LEU A 104 -2.47 -11.07 -9.91
C LEU A 104 -3.00 -11.03 -11.37
N GLY A 105 -2.23 -11.57 -12.32
CA GLY A 105 -2.58 -11.63 -13.74
C GLY A 105 -2.06 -10.46 -14.59
N ASP A 106 -1.57 -9.39 -13.98
CA ASP A 106 -1.03 -8.22 -14.67
C ASP A 106 0.51 -8.20 -14.64
N SER A 107 1.13 -7.70 -15.72
CA SER A 107 2.58 -7.68 -15.90
C SER A 107 3.19 -6.34 -15.47
N TYR A 108 4.10 -6.38 -14.49
CA TYR A 108 4.76 -5.20 -13.93
C TYR A 108 6.30 -5.28 -14.03
N PRO A 109 7.01 -4.14 -14.13
CA PRO A 109 8.47 -4.12 -14.02
C PRO A 109 8.94 -4.74 -12.70
N ILE A 110 9.98 -5.58 -12.76
CA ILE A 110 10.48 -6.26 -11.55
C ILE A 110 11.00 -5.26 -10.51
N GLU A 111 11.46 -4.09 -10.94
CA GLU A 111 12.01 -3.03 -10.10
C GLU A 111 10.95 -2.35 -9.22
N HIS A 112 9.68 -2.46 -9.58
CA HIS A 112 8.57 -1.99 -8.76
C HIS A 112 8.16 -2.99 -7.68
N THR A 113 8.71 -4.20 -7.72
CA THR A 113 8.38 -5.29 -6.80
C THR A 113 9.48 -5.50 -5.76
N SER A 114 9.09 -5.97 -4.57
CA SER A 114 9.99 -6.37 -3.50
C SER A 114 9.62 -7.74 -2.97
N LYS A 115 10.60 -8.51 -2.49
CA LYS A 115 10.39 -9.72 -1.68
C LYS A 115 10.60 -9.46 -0.19
N ASN A 116 11.06 -8.27 0.17
CA ASN A 116 11.41 -7.93 1.54
C ASN A 116 10.18 -7.37 2.26
N ILE A 117 9.53 -8.20 3.07
CA ILE A 117 8.33 -7.81 3.82
C ILE A 117 8.61 -6.67 4.80
N SER A 118 9.80 -6.62 5.41
CA SER A 118 10.18 -5.53 6.30
C SER A 118 10.25 -4.18 5.57
N ALA A 119 10.69 -4.17 4.31
CA ALA A 119 10.66 -2.96 3.49
C ALA A 119 9.22 -2.50 3.22
N ILE A 120 8.29 -3.43 2.99
CA ILE A 120 6.86 -3.12 2.81
C ILE A 120 6.25 -2.57 4.11
N GLN A 121 6.56 -3.18 5.26
CA GLN A 121 6.10 -2.68 6.56
C GLN A 121 6.64 -1.28 6.87
N ASN A 122 7.87 -0.97 6.45
CA ASN A 122 8.44 0.37 6.58
C ASN A 122 7.70 1.40 5.72
N ILE A 123 7.41 1.08 4.45
CA ILE A 123 6.63 1.95 3.55
C ILE A 123 5.23 2.23 4.14
N ILE A 124 4.56 1.20 4.66
CA ILE A 124 3.25 1.35 5.31
C ILE A 124 3.36 2.24 6.55
N SER A 125 4.39 2.03 7.37
CA SER A 125 4.63 2.83 8.58
C SER A 125 4.88 4.30 8.25
N GLU A 126 5.65 4.59 7.20
CA GLU A 126 5.90 5.96 6.72
C GLU A 126 4.61 6.61 6.21
N PHE A 127 3.80 5.90 5.43
CA PHE A 127 2.51 6.40 4.94
C PHE A 127 1.56 6.76 6.10
N ILE A 128 1.43 5.87 7.10
CA ILE A 128 0.58 6.12 8.28
C ILE A 128 1.08 7.33 9.08
N ARG A 129 2.41 7.49 9.23
CA ARG A 129 3.00 8.63 9.96
C ARG A 129 2.83 9.96 9.23
N GLN A 130 2.94 10.00 7.90
CA GLN A 130 2.79 11.24 7.12
C GLN A 130 1.40 11.88 7.30
N LYS A 131 0.37 11.06 7.50
CA LYS A 131 -0.99 11.55 7.81
C LYS A 131 -1.10 12.17 9.22
N GLN A 132 -0.16 11.87 10.12
CA GLN A 132 -0.17 12.38 11.50
C GLN A 132 0.58 13.71 11.65
N THR A 133 1.32 14.17 10.63
CA THR A 133 2.01 15.46 10.67
C THR A 133 1.01 16.57 10.31
N PRO A 134 0.66 17.48 11.22
CA PRO A 134 -0.11 18.67 10.87
C PRO A 134 0.69 19.48 9.85
N ALA A 135 -0.01 20.22 8.96
CA ALA A 135 0.65 21.22 8.13
C ALA A 135 1.53 22.13 9.01
N PRO A 136 2.74 22.50 8.58
CA PRO A 136 3.58 23.42 9.35
C PRO A 136 2.78 24.68 9.66
N MET A 137 2.75 25.08 10.93
CA MET A 137 2.18 26.37 11.32
C MET A 137 3.04 27.46 10.68
N VAL A 138 2.44 28.26 9.81
CA VAL A 138 3.02 29.50 9.27
C VAL A 138 2.97 30.58 10.35
#